data_AF-A0A918RYR6-F1
#
_entry.id   AF-A0A918RYR6-F1
#
_cell.length_a   1.000
_cell.length_b   1.000
_cell.length_c   1.000
_cell.angle_alpha   90.00
_cell.angle_beta   90.00
_cell.angle_gamma   90.00
#
_symmetry.space_group_name_H-M   'P 1'
#
loop_
_entity.id
_entity.type
_entity.pdbx_description
1 polymer ?
#
loop_
_entity_poly.entity_id
_entity_poly.type
_entity_poly.pdbx_seq_one_letter_code
_entity_poly.pdbx_strand_id
1 'polypeptide(L)'
;MIKTLNAVLLVVCGLAFTGVYALKFAIQHEATQISRLESHISDQEAELSMLKADWAVLTQPGHIEPVVIRHQETLQLAEVEPEQFGRFTDLPMRPAKPDAHAMDALFQALEVGVDPIGALLEEID
;
A
#
# COMPACT_ATOMS: atom_id res chain seq x y z
N MET A 1 -15.44 47.19 47.08
CA MET A 1 -15.61 45.75 46.78
C MET A 1 -16.42 45.51 45.51
N ILE A 2 -17.61 46.10 45.32
CA ILE A 2 -18.40 45.90 44.07
C ILE A 2 -17.68 46.44 42.82
N LYS A 3 -17.03 47.61 42.92
CA LYS A 3 -16.35 48.25 41.77
C LYS A 3 -15.13 47.44 41.29
N THR A 4 -14.39 46.85 42.21
CA THR A 4 -13.23 45.99 41.89
C THR A 4 -13.69 44.67 41.25
N LEU A 5 -14.78 44.07 41.75
CA LEU A 5 -15.37 42.87 41.16
C LEU A 5 -15.86 43.13 39.72
N ASN A 6 -16.56 44.24 39.49
CA ASN A 6 -17.03 44.61 38.16
C ASN A 6 -15.88 44.87 37.18
N ALA A 7 -14.79 45.49 37.64
CA ALA A 7 -13.60 45.69 36.82
C ALA A 7 -12.95 44.36 36.40
N VAL A 8 -12.84 43.40 37.33
CA VAL A 8 -12.33 42.04 37.02
C VAL A 8 -13.24 41.34 36.01
N LEU A 9 -14.56 41.39 36.22
CA LEU A 9 -15.55 40.81 35.31
C LEU A 9 -15.43 41.38 33.89
N LEU A 10 -15.24 42.69 33.76
CA LEU A 10 -15.03 43.34 32.46
C LEU A 10 -13.77 42.83 31.76
N VAL A 11 -12.67 42.68 32.50
CA VAL A 11 -11.41 42.15 31.96
C VAL A 11 -11.58 40.70 31.51
N VAL A 12 -12.21 39.86 32.34
CA VAL A 12 -12.46 38.44 31.99
C VAL A 12 -13.36 38.34 30.74
N CYS A 13 -14.42 39.14 30.65
CA CYS A 13 -15.25 39.21 29.45
C CYS A 13 -14.45 39.63 28.21
N GLY A 14 -13.59 40.64 28.33
CA GLY A 14 -12.74 41.10 27.23
C GLY A 14 -11.76 40.02 26.75
N LEU A 15 -11.14 39.30 27.69
CA LEU A 15 -10.25 38.18 27.38
C LEU A 15 -11.00 37.02 26.71
N ALA A 16 -12.17 36.65 27.23
CA ALA A 16 -13.01 35.61 26.64
C ALA A 16 -13.45 35.98 25.22
N PHE A 17 -13.89 37.23 25.01
CA PHE A 17 -14.27 37.74 23.69
C PHE A 17 -13.10 37.67 22.69
N THR A 18 -11.92 38.11 23.12
CA THR A 18 -10.70 38.07 22.28
C THR A 18 -10.30 36.64 21.94
N GLY A 19 -10.36 35.72 22.92
CA GLY A 19 -10.04 34.30 22.71
C GLY A 19 -10.95 33.62 21.69
N VAL A 20 -12.27 33.85 21.77
CA VAL A 20 -13.24 33.28 20.81
C VAL A 20 -13.00 33.82 19.40
N TYR A 21 -12.70 35.11 19.26
CA TYR A 21 -12.44 35.71 17.96
C TYR A 21 -11.14 35.19 17.33
N ALA A 22 -10.08 35.05 18.13
CA ALA A 22 -8.82 34.45 17.68
C ALA A 22 -9.02 33.01 17.19
N LEU A 23 -9.80 32.21 17.93
CA LEU A 23 -10.12 30.83 17.54
C LEU A 23 -10.92 30.79 16.23
N LYS A 24 -11.91 31.67 16.06
CA LYS A 24 -12.68 31.76 14.81
C LYS A 24 -11.76 32.02 13.62
N PHE A 25 -10.82 32.95 13.77
CA PHE A 25 -9.88 33.30 12.69
C PHE A 25 -8.93 32.16 12.36
N ALA A 26 -8.45 31.43 13.37
CA ALA A 26 -7.61 30.24 13.19
C ALA A 26 -8.34 29.17 12.36
N ILE A 27 -9.60 28.88 12.70
CA ILE A 27 -10.42 27.90 11.96
C ILE A 27 -10.67 28.36 10.52
N GLN A 28 -10.95 29.65 10.30
CA GLN A 28 -11.17 30.19 8.95
C GLN A 28 -9.92 30.10 8.07
N HIS A 29 -8.73 30.27 8.65
CA HIS A 29 -7.48 30.10 7.94
C HIS A 29 -7.30 28.66 7.47
N GLU A 30 -7.49 27.68 8.37
CA GLU A 30 -7.39 26.26 8.02
C GLU A 30 -8.43 25.83 6.98
N ALA A 31 -9.67 26.28 7.10
CA ALA A 31 -10.73 25.99 6.13
C ALA A 31 -10.37 26.50 4.72
N THR A 32 -9.72 27.66 4.62
CA THR A 32 -9.25 28.20 3.33
C THR A 32 -8.14 27.34 2.73
N GLN A 33 -7.24 26.82 3.56
CA GLN A 33 -6.15 25.96 3.11
C GLN A 33 -6.67 24.60 2.62
N ILE A 34 -7.65 24.02 3.33
CA ILE A 34 -8.32 22.78 2.90
C ILE A 34 -8.99 23.00 1.55
N SER A 35 -9.79 24.06 1.39
CA SER A 35 -10.48 24.34 0.13
C SER A 35 -9.51 24.55 -1.04
N ARG A 36 -8.36 25.20 -0.81
CA ARG A 36 -7.30 25.32 -1.83
C ARG A 36 -6.70 23.97 -2.20
N LEU A 37 -6.46 23.11 -1.21
CA LEU A 37 -5.91 21.78 -1.44
C LEU A 37 -6.88 20.90 -2.22
N GLU A 38 -8.17 20.94 -1.87
CA GLU A 38 -9.23 20.22 -2.60
C GLU A 38 -9.31 20.67 -4.07
N SER A 39 -9.23 21.97 -4.33
CA SER A 39 -9.18 22.48 -5.70
C SER A 39 -7.96 21.95 -6.46
N HIS A 40 -6.78 21.95 -5.82
CA HIS A 40 -5.56 21.45 -6.44
C HIS A 40 -5.65 19.94 -6.73
N ILE A 41 -6.23 19.15 -5.81
CA ILE A 41 -6.46 17.72 -6.03
C ILE A 41 -7.40 17.51 -7.22
N SER A 42 -8.50 18.27 -7.30
CA SER A 42 -9.45 18.18 -8.41
C SER A 42 -8.78 18.49 -9.76
N ASP A 43 -7.90 19.48 -9.82
CA ASP A 43 -7.17 19.83 -11.05
C ASP A 43 -6.21 18.69 -11.46
N GLN A 44 -5.51 18.10 -10.49
CA GLN A 44 -4.62 16.95 -10.72
C GLN A 44 -5.37 15.68 -11.14
N GLU A 45 -6.56 15.44 -10.58
CA GLU A 45 -7.42 14.32 -10.98
C GLU A 45 -7.92 14.47 -12.42
N ALA A 46 -8.23 15.70 -12.85
CA ALA A 46 -8.60 15.97 -14.23
C ALA A 46 -7.43 15.70 -15.20
N GLU A 47 -6.22 16.12 -14.85
CA GLU A 47 -5.01 15.83 -15.63
C GLU A 47 -4.73 14.32 -15.70
N LEU A 48 -4.83 13.62 -14.57
CA LEU A 48 -4.69 12.16 -14.51
C LEU A 48 -5.75 11.43 -15.35
N SER A 49 -6.98 11.93 -15.38
CA SER A 49 -8.04 11.36 -16.21
C SER A 49 -7.69 11.43 -17.69
N MET A 50 -7.16 12.57 -18.15
CA MET A 50 -6.68 12.74 -19.52
C MET A 50 -5.53 11.78 -19.83
N LEU A 51 -4.52 11.68 -18.94
CA LEU A 51 -3.39 10.79 -19.14
C LEU A 51 -3.81 9.31 -19.17
N LYS A 52 -4.79 8.92 -18.36
CA LYS A 52 -5.36 7.56 -18.39
C LYS A 52 -6.07 7.27 -19.71
N ALA A 53 -6.73 8.26 -20.30
CA ALA A 53 -7.35 8.09 -21.62
C ALA A 53 -6.30 7.86 -22.70
N ASP A 54 -5.21 8.62 -22.69
CA ASP A 54 -4.09 8.43 -23.62
C ASP A 54 -3.43 7.05 -23.42
N TRP A 55 -3.23 6.66 -22.16
CA TRP A 55 -2.69 5.34 -21.83
C TRP A 55 -3.59 4.22 -22.32
N ALA A 56 -4.91 4.35 -22.21
CA ALA A 56 -5.85 3.36 -22.72
C ALA A 56 -5.73 3.19 -24.24
N VAL A 57 -5.56 4.29 -24.98
CA VAL A 57 -5.35 4.25 -26.44
C VAL A 57 -4.02 3.58 -26.79
N LEU A 58 -2.93 3.90 -26.08
CA LEU A 58 -1.61 3.31 -26.32
C LEU A 58 -1.55 1.83 -25.95
N THR A 59 -2.35 1.41 -24.97
CA THR A 59 -2.36 0.03 -24.47
C THR A 59 -3.36 -0.86 -25.21
N GLN A 60 -4.13 -0.31 -26.15
CA GLN A 60 -5.09 -1.10 -26.90
C GLN A 60 -4.37 -2.17 -27.76
N PRO A 61 -4.94 -3.38 -27.91
CA PRO A 61 -4.32 -4.46 -28.68
C PRO A 61 -3.93 -4.04 -30.10
N GLY A 62 -4.82 -3.32 -30.80
CA GLY A 62 -4.55 -2.84 -32.17
C GLY A 62 -3.39 -1.84 -32.30
N HIS A 63 -2.94 -1.21 -31.20
CA HIS A 63 -1.75 -0.35 -31.20
C HIS A 63 -0.48 -1.13 -30.85
N ILE A 64 -0.57 -2.07 -29.90
CA ILE A 64 0.57 -2.89 -29.45
C ILE A 64 0.94 -3.96 -30.48
N GLU A 65 -0.04 -4.64 -31.08
CA GLU A 65 0.18 -5.78 -31.99
C GLU A 65 1.11 -5.44 -33.16
N PRO A 66 0.95 -4.33 -33.90
CA PRO A 66 1.90 -3.95 -34.94
C PRO A 66 3.32 -3.68 -34.44
N VAL A 67 3.47 -3.17 -33.21
CA VAL A 67 4.79 -2.92 -32.59
C VAL A 67 5.46 -4.25 -32.23
N VAL A 68 4.69 -5.18 -31.66
CA VAL A 68 5.17 -6.52 -31.32
C VAL A 68 5.60 -7.28 -32.57
N ILE A 69 4.79 -7.26 -33.63
CA ILE A 69 5.10 -7.90 -34.92
C ILE A 69 6.39 -7.32 -35.51
N ARG A 70 6.56 -5.99 -35.48
CA ARG A 70 7.77 -5.33 -36.00
C ARG A 70 9.05 -5.75 -35.26
N HIS A 71 8.96 -6.01 -33.96
CA HIS A 71 10.11 -6.31 -33.10
C HIS A 71 10.16 -7.77 -32.64
N GLN A 72 9.47 -8.67 -33.34
CA GLN A 72 9.33 -10.07 -32.93
C GLN A 72 10.68 -10.81 -32.83
N GLU A 73 11.63 -10.51 -33.72
CA GLU A 73 12.98 -11.10 -33.67
C GLU A 73 13.74 -10.75 -32.37
N THR A 74 13.48 -9.57 -31.80
CA THR A 74 14.10 -9.13 -30.54
C THR A 74 13.29 -9.57 -29.32
N LEU A 75 11.97 -9.46 -29.40
CA LEU A 75 11.07 -9.72 -28.27
C LEU A 75 10.85 -11.21 -28.01
N GLN A 76 10.92 -12.04 -29.07
CA GLN A 76 10.73 -13.50 -29.00
C GLN A 76 9.45 -13.91 -28.23
N LEU A 77 8.39 -13.10 -28.39
CA LEU A 77 7.10 -13.36 -27.79
C LEU A 77 6.39 -14.48 -28.57
N ALA A 78 5.96 -15.51 -27.85
CA ALA A 78 5.12 -16.58 -28.37
C ALA A 78 3.66 -16.35 -27.94
N GLU A 79 2.71 -16.85 -28.75
CA GLU A 79 1.31 -16.91 -28.34
C GLU A 79 1.18 -17.84 -27.12
N VAL A 80 0.35 -17.43 -26.15
CA VAL A 80 0.12 -18.24 -24.95
C VAL A 80 -0.80 -19.39 -25.31
N GLU A 81 -0.31 -20.62 -25.18
CA GLU A 81 -1.12 -21.81 -25.43
C GLU A 81 -2.13 -22.03 -24.29
N PRO A 82 -3.35 -22.52 -24.57
CA PRO A 82 -4.38 -22.76 -23.55
C PRO A 82 -3.93 -23.64 -22.38
N GLU A 83 -2.95 -24.51 -22.62
CA GLU A 83 -2.37 -25.45 -21.65
C GLU A 83 -1.47 -24.75 -20.62
N GLN A 84 -0.99 -23.54 -20.93
CA GLN A 84 -0.19 -22.71 -20.01
C GLN A 84 -1.05 -22.03 -18.94
N PHE A 85 -2.38 -21.96 -19.14
CA PHE A 85 -3.32 -21.53 -18.11
C PHE A 85 -3.63 -22.71 -17.18
N GLY A 86 -3.03 -22.69 -15.98
CA GLY A 86 -3.29 -23.70 -14.96
C GLY A 86 -4.77 -23.75 -14.57
N ARG A 87 -5.33 -24.96 -14.51
CA ARG A 87 -6.67 -25.18 -13.96
C ARG A 87 -6.58 -25.33 -12.45
N PHE A 88 -7.68 -25.04 -11.76
CA PHE A 88 -7.77 -25.30 -10.32
C PHE A 88 -7.50 -26.77 -9.95
N THR A 89 -7.77 -27.70 -10.87
CA THR A 89 -7.47 -29.13 -10.73
C THR A 89 -5.98 -29.46 -10.76
N ASP A 90 -5.17 -28.55 -11.32
CA ASP A 90 -3.73 -28.74 -11.50
C ASP A 90 -2.96 -28.22 -10.27
N LEU A 91 -3.66 -27.56 -9.33
CA LEU A 91 -3.08 -27.15 -8.06
C LEU A 91 -2.83 -28.39 -7.20
N PRO A 92 -1.59 -28.60 -6.72
CA PRO A 92 -1.32 -29.68 -5.78
C PRO A 92 -2.13 -29.48 -4.50
N MET A 93 -2.59 -30.58 -3.90
CA MET A 93 -3.21 -30.53 -2.58
C MET A 93 -2.25 -29.85 -1.60
N ARG A 94 -2.80 -29.02 -0.70
CA ARG A 94 -2.01 -28.38 0.36
C ARG A 94 -1.15 -29.47 1.04
N PRO A 95 0.18 -29.29 1.12
CA PRO A 95 1.03 -30.27 1.79
C PRO A 95 0.58 -30.45 3.24
N ALA A 96 0.81 -31.66 3.77
CA ALA A 96 0.58 -31.90 5.19
C ALA A 96 1.31 -30.84 6.02
N LYS A 97 0.67 -30.39 7.11
CA LYS A 97 1.34 -29.44 8.03
C LYS A 97 2.67 -30.07 8.45
N PRO A 98 3.81 -29.35 8.37
CA PRO A 98 5.07 -29.85 8.86
C PRO A 98 4.92 -30.35 10.30
N ASP A 99 5.52 -31.49 10.62
CA ASP A 99 5.50 -32.02 11.98
C ASP A 99 6.29 -31.08 12.89
N ALA A 100 5.57 -30.35 13.74
CA ALA A 100 6.15 -29.39 14.66
C ALA A 100 7.12 -30.07 15.64
N HIS A 101 6.82 -31.31 16.06
CA HIS A 101 7.68 -32.02 17.00
C HIS A 101 8.99 -32.47 16.35
N ALA A 102 8.94 -32.95 15.11
CA ALA A 102 10.15 -33.29 14.36
C ALA A 102 11.03 -32.05 14.10
N MET A 103 10.41 -30.89 13.87
CA MET A 103 11.14 -29.63 13.70
C MET A 103 11.77 -29.15 15.00
N ASP A 104 11.05 -29.20 16.12
CA ASP A 104 11.60 -28.87 17.45
C ASP A 104 12.78 -29.78 17.81
N ALA A 105 12.67 -31.07 17.53
CA ALA A 105 13.74 -32.04 17.74
C ALA A 105 14.97 -31.76 16.85
N LEU A 106 14.76 -31.41 15.58
CA LEU A 106 15.84 -31.02 14.66
C LEU A 106 16.57 -29.77 15.18
N PHE A 107 15.83 -28.74 15.58
CA PHE A 107 16.45 -27.51 16.08
C PHE A 107 17.23 -27.74 17.37
N GLN A 108 16.70 -28.55 18.28
CA GLN A 108 17.40 -28.90 19.51
C GLN A 108 18.67 -29.72 19.24
N ALA A 109 18.66 -30.65 18.28
CA ALA A 109 19.84 -31.41 17.89
C ALA A 109 20.95 -30.52 17.30
N LEU A 110 20.56 -29.58 16.44
CA LEU A 110 21.47 -28.58 15.85
C LEU A 110 22.07 -27.66 16.92
N GLU A 111 21.29 -27.26 17.93
CA GLU A 111 21.75 -26.42 19.04
C GLU A 111 22.78 -27.12 19.94
N VAL A 112 22.65 -28.44 20.11
CA VAL A 112 23.62 -29.28 20.83
C VAL A 112 24.84 -29.66 19.95
N GLY A 113 24.86 -29.22 18.69
CA GLY A 113 25.98 -29.43 17.77
C GLY A 113 26.04 -30.82 17.16
N VAL A 114 24.94 -31.58 17.19
CA VAL A 114 24.80 -32.87 16.51
C VAL A 114 24.39 -32.58 15.06
N ASP A 115 25.17 -33.05 14.09
CA ASP A 115 24.83 -32.94 12.67
C ASP A 115 23.80 -34.03 12.29
N PRO A 116 22.52 -33.69 12.08
CA PRO A 116 21.49 -34.67 11.80
C PRO A 116 21.61 -35.27 10.39
N ILE A 117 22.35 -34.66 9.45
CA ILE A 117 22.51 -35.16 8.08
C ILE A 117 23.57 -36.27 8.04
N GLY A 118 24.65 -36.14 8.81
CA GLY A 118 25.69 -37.16 8.90
C GLY A 118 25.17 -38.52 9.36
N ALA A 119 24.25 -38.54 10.34
CA ALA A 119 23.62 -39.76 10.84
C ALA A 119 22.75 -40.48 9.80
N LEU A 120 22.09 -39.73 8.90
CA LEU A 120 21.26 -40.30 7.83
C LEU A 120 22.10 -40.88 6.68
N LEU A 121 23.34 -40.40 6.49
CA LEU A 121 24.26 -40.92 5.48
C LEU A 121 24.90 -42.24 5.92
N GLU A 122 25.11 -42.45 7.23
CA GLU A 122 25.62 -43.70 7.81
C GLU A 122 24.59 -44.85 7.76
N GLU A 123 23.29 -44.55 7.66
CA GLU A 123 22.20 -45.54 7.64
C GLU A 123 21.87 -46.05 6.22
N ILE A 124 22.44 -45.44 5.18
CA ILE A 124 22.21 -45.77 3.76
C ILE A 124 23.32 -46.68 3.19
N ASP A 125 24.47 -46.80 3.88
CA ASP A 125 25.56 -47.76 3.57
C ASP A 125 25.33 -49.14 4.25
#